data_AF-A0A2C9M3B2-F1
#
_entry.id   AF-A0A2C9M3B2-F1
#
_cell.length_a   1.000
_cell.length_b   1.000
_cell.length_c   1.000
_cell.angle_alpha   90.00
_cell.angle_beta   90.00
_cell.angle_gamma   90.00
#
_symmetry.space_group_name_H-M   'P 1'
#
loop_
_entity.id
_entity.type
_entity.pdbx_description
1 polymer ?
#
loop_
_entity_poly.entity_id
_entity_poly.type
_entity_poly.pdbx_seq_one_letter_code
_entity_poly.pdbx_strand_id
1 'polypeptide(L)'
;MRNRGKIPDGSLRVVAEVNESIVRMKPPQRPGILGFIWSLLIVGCLVALALQVRQQVLYFFSNPKTINEETKFVDSVEFPTVTICNENAFRISAAYNLKLYDILNNMFNSSLTLDIVAEAGLINLTLDELNYLGGNDIHNMILK
;
A
#
# COMPACT_ATOMS: atom_id res chain seq x y z
N MET A 1 -30.62 -0.11 3.36
CA MET A 1 -30.71 0.74 2.15
C MET A 1 -29.78 0.14 1.10
N ARG A 2 -30.31 -0.36 -0.02
CA ARG A 2 -29.56 -1.13 -1.04
C ARG A 2 -29.06 -0.17 -2.11
N ASN A 3 -27.76 0.12 -2.10
CA ASN A 3 -27.12 1.03 -3.05
C ASN A 3 -27.14 0.36 -4.44
N ARG A 4 -28.07 0.76 -5.32
CA ARG A 4 -28.09 0.30 -6.71
C ARG A 4 -26.97 1.05 -7.44
N GLY A 5 -25.87 0.35 -7.72
CA GLY A 5 -24.79 0.88 -8.55
C GLY A 5 -25.36 1.52 -9.82
N LYS A 6 -25.07 2.80 -10.00
CA LYS A 6 -25.50 3.57 -11.16
C LYS A 6 -24.76 3.02 -12.37
N ILE A 7 -25.48 2.30 -13.24
CA ILE A 7 -24.94 1.78 -14.49
C ILE A 7 -24.50 3.00 -15.32
N PRO A 8 -23.24 3.09 -15.76
CA PRO A 8 -22.80 4.22 -16.57
C PRO A 8 -23.60 4.26 -17.87
N ASP A 9 -24.17 5.43 -18.21
CA ASP A 9 -25.07 5.64 -19.37
C ASP A 9 -24.49 5.11 -20.69
N GLY A 10 -23.14 5.05 -20.81
CA GLY A 10 -22.45 4.46 -21.94
C GLY A 10 -22.70 2.97 -22.13
N SER A 11 -22.83 2.18 -21.06
CA SER A 11 -23.04 0.73 -21.16
C SER A 11 -24.43 0.38 -21.70
N LEU A 12 -25.46 1.14 -21.32
CA LEU A 12 -26.82 0.90 -21.83
C LEU A 12 -26.90 1.22 -23.34
N ARG A 13 -26.19 2.26 -23.79
CA ARG A 13 -26.13 2.66 -25.19
C ARG A 13 -25.42 1.62 -26.06
N VAL A 14 -24.30 1.08 -25.58
CA VAL A 14 -23.56 0.01 -26.28
C VAL A 14 -24.40 -1.27 -26.37
N VAL A 15 -25.09 -1.66 -25.31
CA VAL A 15 -25.96 -2.86 -25.34
C VAL A 15 -27.12 -2.72 -26.33
N ALA A 16 -27.75 -1.54 -26.39
CA ALA A 16 -28.81 -1.27 -27.34
C ALA A 16 -28.32 -1.31 -28.80
N GLU A 17 -27.15 -0.74 -29.08
CA GLU A 17 -26.54 -0.70 -30.40
C GLU A 17 -26.08 -2.09 -30.89
N VAL A 18 -25.55 -2.91 -29.97
CA VAL A 18 -25.20 -4.31 -30.24
C VAL A 18 -26.46 -5.15 -30.51
N ASN A 19 -27.54 -4.97 -29.74
CA ASN A 19 -28.79 -5.72 -29.93
C ASN A 19 -29.41 -5.48 -31.30
N GLU A 20 -29.48 -4.21 -31.72
CA GLU A 20 -29.93 -3.82 -33.07
C GLU A 20 -29.05 -4.39 -34.18
N SER A 21 -27.74 -4.52 -33.95
CA SER A 21 -26.78 -5.07 -34.91
C SER A 21 -26.90 -6.60 -35.06
N ILE A 22 -27.17 -7.31 -33.96
CA ILE A 22 -27.38 -8.77 -33.97
C ILE A 22 -28.69 -9.15 -34.67
N VAL A 23 -29.77 -8.39 -34.45
CA VAL A 23 -31.08 -8.69 -35.08
C VAL A 23 -31.04 -8.53 -36.61
N ARG A 24 -30.21 -7.60 -37.11
CA ARG A 24 -30.01 -7.42 -38.56
C ARG A 24 -29.06 -8.44 -39.18
N MET A 25 -28.45 -9.31 -38.38
CA MET A 25 -27.42 -10.22 -38.81
C MET A 25 -28.03 -11.48 -39.47
N LYS A 26 -28.20 -11.47 -40.79
CA LYS A 26 -28.78 -12.60 -41.54
C LYS A 26 -27.69 -13.59 -41.97
N PRO A 27 -27.72 -14.86 -41.50
CA PRO A 27 -26.71 -15.84 -41.87
C PRO A 27 -26.81 -16.19 -43.37
N PRO A 28 -25.69 -16.57 -44.00
CA PRO A 28 -25.67 -16.94 -45.40
C PRO A 28 -26.50 -18.21 -45.64
N GLN A 29 -27.42 -18.16 -46.61
CA GLN A 29 -28.35 -19.25 -46.95
C GLN A 29 -27.65 -20.50 -47.56
N ARG A 30 -26.39 -20.38 -48.01
CA ARG A 30 -25.60 -21.48 -48.58
C ARG A 30 -24.26 -21.62 -47.84
N PRO A 31 -23.99 -22.75 -47.16
CA PRO A 31 -22.76 -22.95 -46.40
C PRO A 31 -21.60 -23.34 -47.34
N GLY A 32 -20.96 -22.33 -47.89
CA GLY A 32 -19.62 -22.43 -48.47
C GLY A 32 -18.58 -21.82 -47.52
N ILE A 33 -17.51 -21.28 -48.09
CA ILE A 33 -16.44 -20.57 -47.34
C ILE A 33 -17.01 -19.42 -46.49
N LEU A 34 -18.03 -18.71 -46.98
CA LEU A 34 -18.69 -17.63 -46.22
C LEU A 34 -19.32 -18.15 -44.92
N GLY A 35 -19.89 -19.35 -44.90
CA GLY A 35 -20.47 -19.93 -43.67
C GLY A 35 -19.43 -20.16 -42.57
N PHE A 36 -18.23 -20.60 -42.96
CA PHE A 36 -17.10 -20.75 -42.02
C PHE A 36 -16.61 -19.40 -41.48
N ILE A 37 -16.50 -18.38 -42.34
CA ILE A 37 -16.12 -17.02 -41.92
C ILE A 37 -17.14 -16.46 -40.92
N TRP A 38 -18.43 -16.66 -41.19
CA TRP A 38 -19.52 -16.26 -40.30
C TRP A 38 -19.49 -16.97 -38.96
N SER A 39 -19.24 -18.29 -38.96
CA SER A 39 -19.06 -19.07 -37.73
C SER A 39 -17.87 -18.58 -36.91
N LEU A 40 -16.73 -18.35 -37.57
CA LEU A 40 -15.51 -17.84 -36.92
C LEU A 40 -15.72 -16.45 -36.32
N LEU A 41 -16.48 -15.59 -36.98
CA LEU A 41 -16.84 -14.27 -36.48
C LEU A 41 -17.71 -14.36 -35.22
N ILE A 42 -18.74 -15.22 -35.21
CA ILE A 42 -19.60 -15.44 -34.04
C ILE A 42 -18.78 -15.99 -32.87
N VAL A 43 -17.92 -16.98 -33.12
CA VAL A 43 -17.04 -17.55 -32.10
C VAL A 43 -16.07 -16.49 -31.57
N GLY A 44 -15.49 -15.66 -32.44
CA GLY A 44 -14.62 -14.54 -32.05
C GLY A 44 -15.33 -13.54 -31.15
N CYS A 45 -16.56 -13.14 -31.49
CA CYS A 45 -17.38 -12.27 -30.64
C CYS A 45 -17.67 -12.90 -29.27
N LEU A 46 -17.96 -14.20 -29.21
CA LEU A 46 -18.24 -14.91 -27.97
C LEU A 46 -17.01 -14.99 -27.05
N VAL A 47 -15.83 -15.23 -27.62
CA VAL A 47 -14.55 -15.22 -26.89
C VAL A 47 -14.24 -13.82 -26.34
N ALA A 48 -14.39 -12.78 -27.17
CA ALA A 48 -14.16 -11.40 -26.74
C ALA A 48 -15.09 -10.99 -25.58
N LEU A 49 -16.37 -11.36 -25.66
CA LEU A 49 -17.34 -11.11 -24.59
C LEU A 49 -16.93 -11.85 -23.29
N ALA A 50 -16.54 -13.12 -23.39
CA ALA A 50 -16.09 -13.88 -22.23
C ALA A 50 -14.85 -13.24 -21.56
N LEU A 51 -13.92 -12.71 -22.35
CA LEU A 51 -12.75 -12.00 -21.83
C LEU A 51 -13.14 -10.68 -21.14
N GLN A 52 -14.04 -9.89 -21.72
CA GLN A 52 -14.54 -8.65 -21.10
C GLN A 52 -15.22 -8.93 -19.76
N VAL A 53 -16.08 -9.96 -19.69
CA VAL A 53 -16.74 -10.36 -18.45
C VAL A 53 -15.69 -10.80 -17.42
N ARG A 54 -14.71 -11.62 -17.81
CA ARG A 54 -13.63 -12.04 -16.91
C ARG A 54 -12.87 -10.84 -16.34
N GLN A 55 -12.51 -9.87 -17.18
CA GLN A 55 -11.79 -8.66 -16.73
C GLN A 55 -12.62 -7.86 -15.72
N GLN A 56 -13.90 -7.66 -16.00
CA GLN A 56 -14.80 -6.95 -15.09
C GLN A 56 -14.96 -7.68 -13.74
N VAL A 57 -15.05 -9.01 -13.77
CA VAL A 57 -15.14 -9.84 -12.56
C VAL A 57 -13.85 -9.76 -11.75
N LEU A 58 -12.69 -9.87 -12.38
CA LEU A 58 -11.40 -9.73 -11.70
C LEU A 58 -11.23 -8.33 -11.09
N TYR A 59 -11.65 -7.29 -11.81
CA TYR A 59 -11.67 -5.92 -11.32
C TYR A 59 -12.62 -5.74 -10.12
N PHE A 60 -13.75 -6.44 -10.09
CA PHE A 60 -14.63 -6.42 -8.93
C PHE A 60 -13.98 -7.09 -7.70
N PHE A 61 -13.33 -8.24 -7.90
CA PHE A 61 -12.64 -8.96 -6.82
C PHE A 61 -11.38 -8.27 -6.31
N SER A 62 -10.73 -7.42 -7.11
CA SER A 62 -9.60 -6.62 -6.65
C SER A 62 -9.99 -5.49 -5.69
N ASN A 63 -11.29 -5.34 -5.39
CA ASN A 63 -11.85 -4.35 -4.45
C ASN A 63 -11.22 -2.95 -4.62
N PRO A 64 -11.23 -2.38 -5.84
CA PRO A 64 -10.66 -1.06 -6.07
C PRO A 64 -11.46 -0.05 -5.26
N LYS A 65 -10.80 0.53 -4.24
CA LYS A 65 -11.41 1.57 -3.42
C LYS A 65 -11.18 2.91 -4.12
N THR A 66 -12.24 3.45 -4.70
CA THR A 66 -12.25 4.86 -5.11
C THR A 66 -12.52 5.69 -3.86
N ILE A 67 -11.51 6.39 -3.36
CA ILE A 67 -11.68 7.36 -2.28
C ILE A 67 -12.23 8.62 -2.92
N ASN A 68 -13.46 9.00 -2.56
CA ASN A 68 -14.00 10.30 -2.92
C ASN A 68 -13.35 11.33 -2.01
N GLU A 69 -12.31 11.99 -2.50
CA GLU A 69 -11.71 13.12 -1.79
C GLU A 69 -12.62 14.34 -1.95
N GLU A 70 -13.41 14.62 -0.92
CA GLU A 70 -14.07 15.91 -0.75
C GLU A 70 -13.25 16.74 0.24
N THR A 71 -12.67 17.84 -0.23
CA THR A 71 -11.95 18.79 0.62
C THR A 71 -12.95 19.53 1.51
N LYS A 72 -13.16 19.02 2.72
CA LYS A 72 -13.94 19.71 3.75
C LYS A 72 -13.05 20.73 4.44
N PHE A 73 -13.32 22.01 4.20
CA PHE A 73 -12.74 23.10 5.00
C PHE A 73 -13.46 23.12 6.35
N VAL A 74 -12.73 22.81 7.42
CA VAL A 74 -13.25 22.78 8.80
C VAL A 74 -12.74 24.03 9.51
N ASP A 75 -13.62 24.77 10.19
CA ASP A 75 -13.28 26.05 10.83
C ASP A 75 -12.30 25.91 12.01
N SER A 76 -12.20 24.72 12.60
CA SER A 76 -11.25 24.40 13.66
C SER A 76 -10.62 23.03 13.43
N VAL A 77 -9.29 22.97 13.43
CA VAL A 77 -8.52 21.73 13.32
C VAL A 77 -7.74 21.53 14.60
N GLU A 78 -7.77 20.33 15.16
CA GLU A 78 -6.97 19.97 16.32
C GLU A 78 -5.48 19.99 15.94
N PHE A 79 -4.67 20.69 16.74
CA PHE A 79 -3.25 20.77 16.48
C PHE A 79 -2.60 19.40 16.77
N PRO A 80 -1.84 18.82 15.82
CA PRO A 80 -1.26 17.50 16.01
C PRO A 80 -0.17 17.56 17.08
N THR A 81 0.01 16.45 17.79
CA THR A 81 1.15 16.32 18.71
C THR A 81 2.45 16.35 17.92
N VAL A 82 3.26 17.38 18.14
CA VAL A 82 4.61 17.48 17.58
C VAL A 82 5.59 16.79 18.53
N THR A 83 6.26 15.75 18.04
CA THR A 83 7.35 15.10 18.78
C THR A 83 8.66 15.53 18.14
N ILE A 84 9.50 16.24 18.89
CA ILE A 84 10.82 16.67 18.43
C ILE A 84 11.85 15.71 19.01
N CYS A 85 12.56 15.00 18.13
CA CYS A 85 13.67 14.14 18.52
C CYS A 85 14.99 14.88 18.28
N ASN A 86 15.92 14.72 19.22
CA ASN A 86 17.32 15.05 18.97
C ASN A 86 17.95 13.95 18.11
N GLU A 87 18.63 14.30 17.03
CA GLU A 87 19.36 13.38 16.15
C GLU A 87 20.48 12.63 16.89
N ASN A 88 20.93 13.15 18.03
CA ASN A 88 21.88 12.45 18.88
C ASN A 88 21.19 11.31 19.64
N ALA A 89 21.47 10.08 19.23
CA ALA A 89 20.94 8.86 19.85
C ALA A 89 21.32 8.72 21.34
N PHE A 90 22.51 9.17 21.72
CA PHE A 90 23.02 9.03 23.10
C PHE A 90 23.68 10.32 23.60
N ARG A 91 23.54 10.58 24.90
CA ARG A 91 24.28 11.65 25.57
C ARG A 91 25.67 11.13 25.94
N ILE A 92 26.72 11.71 25.33
CA ILE A 92 28.12 11.33 25.59
C ILE A 92 28.46 11.45 27.09
N SER A 93 27.93 12.46 27.78
CA SER A 93 28.11 12.62 29.23
C SER A 93 27.50 11.49 30.05
N ALA A 94 26.32 10.99 29.66
CA ALA A 94 25.69 9.83 30.31
C ALA A 94 26.49 8.54 30.02
N ALA A 95 26.92 8.36 28.77
CA ALA A 95 27.77 7.24 28.38
C ALA A 95 29.11 7.21 29.13
N TYR A 96 29.71 8.37 29.38
CA TYR A 96 30.96 8.47 30.15
C TYR A 96 30.75 8.07 31.62
N ASN A 97 29.69 8.58 32.26
CA ASN A 97 29.36 8.23 33.66
C ASN A 97 29.07 6.73 33.84
N LEU A 98 28.53 6.09 32.81
CA LEU A 98 28.22 4.66 32.78
C LEU A 98 29.39 3.80 32.29
N LYS A 99 30.58 4.38 32.05
CA LYS A 99 31.76 3.72 31.46
C LYS A 99 31.47 2.99 30.15
N LEU A 100 30.45 3.45 29.43
CA LEU A 100 29.97 2.88 28.18
C LEU A 100 30.58 3.57 26.95
N TYR A 101 31.23 4.73 27.16
CA TYR A 101 31.84 5.53 26.09
C TYR A 101 32.80 4.73 25.20
N ASP A 102 33.70 3.94 25.80
CA ASP A 102 34.70 3.18 25.05
C ASP A 102 34.06 2.11 24.16
N ILE A 103 32.97 1.48 24.64
CA ILE A 103 32.21 0.49 23.86
C ILE A 103 31.48 1.16 22.71
N LEU A 104 30.77 2.27 22.97
CA LEU A 104 30.08 3.02 21.92
C LEU A 104 31.06 3.50 20.86
N ASN A 105 32.19 4.08 21.27
CA ASN A 105 33.24 4.53 20.36
C ASN A 105 33.79 3.38 19.52
N ASN A 106 33.98 2.20 20.12
CA ASN A 106 34.44 1.02 19.41
C ASN A 106 33.36 0.40 18.51
N MET A 107 32.07 0.52 18.83
CA MET A 107 30.98 0.09 17.94
C MET A 107 30.83 1.00 16.71
N PHE A 108 31.03 2.31 16.87
CA PHE A 108 30.91 3.26 15.76
C PHE A 108 32.14 3.25 14.86
N ASN A 109 33.34 2.98 15.40
CA ASN A 109 34.60 3.04 14.64
C ASN A 109 35.17 1.66 14.26
N SER A 110 34.75 0.58 14.93
CA SER A 110 35.29 -0.78 14.79
C SER A 110 34.19 -1.84 14.93
N SER A 111 34.52 -3.11 14.73
CA SER A 111 33.60 -4.23 15.04
C SER A 111 33.67 -4.60 16.52
N LEU A 112 32.52 -4.81 17.16
CA LEU A 112 32.43 -5.22 18.56
C LEU A 112 32.95 -6.66 18.73
N THR A 113 33.99 -6.86 19.54
CA THR A 113 34.47 -8.19 19.93
C THR A 113 33.95 -8.57 21.31
N LEU A 114 33.71 -9.87 21.51
CA LEU A 114 33.16 -10.44 22.76
C LEU A 114 34.04 -10.16 23.99
N ASP A 115 35.34 -9.96 23.79
CA ASP A 115 36.31 -9.65 24.85
C ASP A 115 36.06 -8.26 25.47
N ILE A 116 35.65 -7.28 24.66
CA ILE A 116 35.37 -5.89 25.10
C ILE A 116 34.10 -5.84 25.95
N VAL A 117 33.10 -6.67 25.61
CA VAL A 117 31.83 -6.76 26.36
C VAL A 117 32.03 -7.44 27.72
N ALA A 118 32.93 -8.43 27.77
CA ALA A 118 33.28 -9.13 29.00
C ALA A 118 34.08 -8.23 29.97
N GLU A 119 35.04 -7.45 29.47
CA GLU A 119 35.84 -6.48 30.24
C GLU A 119 34.94 -5.37 30.84
N ALA A 120 33.90 -4.96 30.12
CA ALA A 120 32.99 -3.91 30.56
C ALA A 120 31.86 -4.38 31.49
N GLY A 121 31.72 -5.69 31.74
CA GLY A 121 30.69 -6.24 32.64
C GLY A 121 29.25 -6.14 32.10
N LEU A 122 29.06 -5.97 30.79
CA LEU A 122 27.76 -5.74 30.14
C LEU A 122 27.00 -7.01 29.75
N ILE A 123 27.44 -8.17 30.20
CA ILE A 123 26.99 -9.50 29.73
C ILE A 123 25.48 -9.75 30.00
N ASN A 124 24.86 -8.94 30.87
CA ASN A 124 23.44 -9.04 31.24
C ASN A 124 22.59 -7.79 30.89
N LEU A 125 23.14 -6.79 30.19
CA LEU A 125 22.41 -5.55 29.85
C LEU A 125 21.72 -5.69 28.50
N THR A 126 20.40 -5.49 28.48
CA THR A 126 19.61 -5.50 27.25
C THR A 126 19.73 -4.16 26.51
N LEU A 127 19.53 -4.17 25.19
CA LEU A 127 19.57 -2.96 24.35
C LEU A 127 18.54 -1.91 24.82
N ASP A 128 17.41 -2.36 25.36
CA ASP A 128 16.36 -1.50 25.91
C ASP A 128 16.82 -0.79 27.20
N GLU A 129 17.54 -1.48 28.08
CA GLU A 129 18.14 -0.86 29.26
C GLU A 129 19.25 0.13 28.87
N LEU A 130 20.01 -0.15 27.82
CA LEU A 130 21.02 0.75 27.28
C LEU A 130 20.40 2.04 26.72
N ASN A 131 19.31 1.90 25.98
CA ASN A 131 18.54 3.01 25.42
C ASN A 131 17.87 3.83 26.53
N TYR A 132 17.41 3.18 27.60
CA TYR A 132 16.82 3.86 28.75
C TYR A 132 17.86 4.66 29.56
N LEU A 133 19.08 4.14 29.70
CA LEU A 133 20.16 4.77 30.48
C LEU A 133 20.93 5.85 29.70
N GLY A 134 21.08 5.69 28.38
CA GLY A 134 21.83 6.61 27.51
C GLY A 134 20.98 7.58 26.69
N GLY A 135 19.67 7.32 26.59
CA GLY A 135 18.73 8.09 25.78
C GLY A 135 18.46 9.49 26.31
N ASN A 136 17.99 10.37 25.42
CA ASN A 136 17.45 11.66 25.82
C ASN A 136 16.05 11.44 26.44
N ASP A 137 15.85 11.87 27.69
CA ASP A 137 14.59 11.73 28.41
C ASP A 137 13.43 12.42 27.66
N ILE A 138 12.40 11.64 27.33
CA ILE A 138 11.23 12.06 26.54
C ILE A 138 10.45 13.15 27.29
N HIS A 139 10.50 13.14 28.64
CA HIS A 139 9.80 14.13 29.47
C HIS A 139 10.33 15.55 29.33
N ASN A 140 11.53 15.73 28.75
CA ASN A 140 12.13 17.04 28.50
C ASN A 140 11.95 17.54 27.06
N MET A 141 11.28 16.78 26.19
CA MET A 141 11.13 17.09 24.76
C MET A 141 9.68 17.40 24.34
N ILE A 142 8.73 17.32 25.27
CA ILE A 142 7.35 17.77 25.06
C ILE A 142 7.27 19.25 25.46
N LEU A 143 7.25 20.13 24.46
CA LEU A 143 6.86 21.52 24.67
C LEU A 143 5.35 21.54 24.96
N LYS A 144 4.98 21.88 26.19
CA LYS A 144 3.59 22.02 26.64
C LYS A 144 3.09 23.45 26.44
#